data_AF-A0A6N3JU63-F1
#
_entry.id   AF-A0A6N3JU63-F1
#
_cell.length_a   1.000
_cell.length_b   1.000
_cell.length_c   1.000
_cell.angle_alpha   90.00
_cell.angle_beta   90.00
_cell.angle_gamma   90.00
#
_symmetry.space_group_name_H-M   'P 1'
#
loop_
_entity.id
_entity.type
_entity.pdbx_description
1 polymer ?
#
loop_
_entity_poly.entity_id
_entity_poly.type
_entity_poly.pdbx_seq_one_letter_code
_entity_poly.pdbx_strand_id
1 'polypeptide(L)'
;MGYDVTVRRFGLYVAVAAMLLTAPACGRADEMPGTPTAVAASTDTESPTPMPSAPTATPSLAPEPSPTPRPSQTSRSSGTLRSSTAPAAAPTTRKATQVATTSSKAACTTVRGPLEKAIAGLIILVGVASSSTVEAELVNARAEASTRLVNLEAVANRVAGEQSDRTLRSNFRALAVAAGLKDVEVRSIKPKLEYAEAIVKVASDTGDLESAVDKLEPTCGRYW
;
A
#
# COMPACT_ATOMS: atom_id res chain seq x y z
N MET A 1 5.62 -15.41 36.31
CA MET A 1 4.71 -16.09 35.38
C MET A 1 4.56 -15.22 34.14
N GLY A 2 5.47 -15.31 33.17
CA GLY A 2 5.48 -14.44 31.97
C GLY A 2 5.74 -15.16 30.65
N TYR A 3 5.93 -16.48 30.70
CA TYR A 3 6.35 -17.28 29.55
C TYR A 3 5.17 -17.81 28.71
N ASP A 4 3.95 -17.81 29.26
CA ASP A 4 2.78 -18.45 28.63
C ASP A 4 2.07 -17.57 27.58
N VAL A 5 2.05 -16.25 27.80
CA VAL A 5 1.35 -15.31 26.90
C VAL A 5 2.14 -15.09 25.61
N THR A 6 3.47 -15.05 25.71
CA THR A 6 4.37 -14.87 24.57
C THR A 6 4.27 -16.04 23.60
N VAL A 7 4.21 -17.29 24.10
CA VAL A 7 4.14 -18.50 23.28
C VAL A 7 2.81 -18.60 22.53
N ARG A 8 1.68 -18.24 23.16
CA ARG A 8 0.37 -18.23 22.48
C ARG A 8 0.29 -17.19 21.36
N ARG A 9 0.94 -16.03 21.53
CA ARG A 9 0.89 -14.93 20.55
C ARG A 9 1.83 -15.16 19.36
N PHE A 10 2.99 -15.77 19.60
CA PHE A 10 3.85 -16.29 18.53
C PHE A 10 3.16 -17.40 17.73
N GLY A 11 2.36 -18.25 18.38
CA GLY A 11 1.56 -19.28 17.69
C GLY A 11 0.57 -18.73 16.67
N LEU A 12 0.03 -17.53 16.91
CA LEU A 12 -0.91 -16.84 16.02
C LEU A 12 -0.19 -16.24 14.79
N TYR A 13 0.99 -15.63 14.98
CA TYR A 13 1.88 -15.25 13.88
C TYR A 13 2.29 -16.42 12.99
N VAL A 14 2.60 -17.56 13.62
CA VAL A 14 2.94 -18.79 12.90
C VAL A 14 1.72 -19.34 12.19
N ALA A 15 0.51 -19.24 12.73
CA ALA A 15 -0.72 -19.68 12.06
C ALA A 15 -1.03 -18.85 10.81
N VAL A 16 -0.86 -17.52 10.86
CA VAL A 16 -1.07 -16.65 9.69
C VAL A 16 0.02 -16.87 8.64
N ALA A 17 1.29 -16.96 9.06
CA ALA A 17 2.38 -17.30 8.14
C ALA A 17 2.17 -18.69 7.55
N ALA A 18 1.76 -19.68 8.35
CA ALA A 18 1.46 -21.02 7.88
C ALA A 18 0.26 -21.01 6.94
N MET A 19 -0.84 -20.30 7.21
CA MET A 19 -1.97 -20.21 6.29
C MET A 19 -1.58 -19.55 4.95
N LEU A 20 -0.74 -18.51 4.96
CA LEU A 20 -0.20 -17.90 3.75
C LEU A 20 0.83 -18.79 3.02
N LEU A 21 1.44 -19.77 3.72
CA LEU A 21 2.44 -20.69 3.17
C LEU A 21 1.88 -22.09 2.83
N THR A 22 0.69 -22.47 3.30
CA THR A 22 0.13 -23.85 3.21
C THR A 22 -0.97 -24.02 2.16
N ALA A 23 -1.25 -23.02 1.34
CA ALA A 23 -2.03 -23.27 0.14
C ALA A 23 -1.31 -24.30 -0.75
N PRO A 24 -1.98 -25.38 -1.19
CA PRO A 24 -1.30 -26.57 -1.66
C PRO A 24 -0.66 -26.30 -3.01
N ALA A 25 0.67 -26.34 -3.04
CA ALA A 25 1.46 -26.71 -4.21
C ALA A 25 1.19 -28.19 -4.56
N CYS A 26 -0.04 -28.52 -4.94
CA CYS A 26 -0.32 -29.76 -5.67
C CYS A 26 -0.11 -29.47 -7.16
N GLY A 27 1.14 -29.54 -7.60
CA GLY A 27 1.52 -29.14 -8.95
C GLY A 27 2.94 -29.52 -9.36
N ARG A 28 3.26 -30.81 -9.23
CA ARG A 28 4.37 -31.55 -9.85
C ARG A 28 5.80 -31.31 -9.35
N ALA A 29 6.39 -32.44 -8.94
CA ALA A 29 7.82 -32.73 -8.97
C ALA A 29 8.40 -32.42 -10.35
N ASP A 30 9.50 -31.67 -10.41
CA ASP A 30 10.83 -32.21 -10.66
C ASP A 30 11.86 -31.07 -10.52
N GLU A 31 13.14 -31.44 -10.40
CA GLU A 31 14.32 -30.57 -10.54
C GLU A 31 14.83 -29.79 -9.29
N MET A 32 15.66 -30.49 -8.53
CA MET A 32 16.88 -29.96 -7.88
C MET A 32 18.05 -30.40 -8.79
N PRO A 33 19.21 -29.69 -8.94
CA PRO A 33 19.88 -28.90 -7.90
C PRO A 33 20.55 -27.58 -8.35
N GLY A 34 20.84 -26.70 -7.40
CA GLY A 34 21.74 -25.55 -7.61
C GLY A 34 22.40 -25.08 -6.32
N THR A 35 23.63 -25.53 -6.12
CA THR A 35 24.58 -25.17 -5.04
C THR A 35 24.81 -23.65 -4.93
N PRO A 36 24.95 -23.06 -3.73
CA PRO A 36 25.21 -21.63 -3.59
C PRO A 36 26.69 -21.30 -3.85
N THR A 37 26.98 -20.47 -4.85
CA THR A 37 28.32 -19.89 -5.07
C THR A 37 28.50 -18.67 -4.18
N ALA A 38 29.56 -18.71 -3.36
CA ALA A 38 29.99 -17.64 -2.48
C ALA A 38 30.41 -16.37 -3.22
N VAL A 39 30.06 -15.23 -2.63
CA VAL A 39 30.51 -13.89 -3.01
C VAL A 39 31.98 -13.73 -2.65
N ALA A 40 32.83 -13.39 -3.62
CA ALA A 40 34.18 -12.90 -3.40
C ALA A 40 34.23 -11.40 -3.66
N ALA A 41 34.62 -10.64 -2.64
CA ALA A 41 34.96 -9.23 -2.68
C ALA A 41 36.38 -9.02 -3.20
N SER A 42 36.63 -7.88 -3.86
CA SER A 42 37.88 -7.06 -3.87
C SER A 42 37.66 -5.87 -4.80
N THR A 43 37.52 -4.64 -4.27
CA THR A 43 38.56 -3.59 -4.19
C THR A 43 39.14 -3.20 -5.56
N ASP A 44 38.87 -1.98 -6.04
CA ASP A 44 39.86 -0.91 -5.97
C ASP A 44 39.35 0.46 -6.41
N THR A 45 40.05 1.44 -5.86
CA THR A 45 39.93 2.90 -5.82
C THR A 45 40.20 3.56 -7.18
N GLU A 46 39.46 4.63 -7.52
CA GLU A 46 40.00 5.99 -7.83
C GLU A 46 39.01 6.83 -8.68
N SER A 47 38.82 8.08 -8.24
CA SER A 47 38.05 9.15 -8.85
C SER A 47 39.03 10.10 -9.57
N PRO A 48 38.65 10.82 -10.65
CA PRO A 48 38.13 12.17 -10.40
C PRO A 48 36.98 12.62 -11.33
N THR A 49 36.22 13.58 -10.78
CA THR A 49 35.10 14.37 -11.32
C THR A 49 35.38 15.02 -12.70
N PRO A 50 34.32 15.34 -13.46
CA PRO A 50 33.95 16.75 -13.56
C PRO A 50 32.44 17.04 -13.49
N MET A 51 32.08 18.16 -12.86
CA MET A 51 30.77 18.80 -12.87
C MET A 51 30.82 20.01 -13.81
N PRO A 52 29.82 20.22 -14.67
CA PRO A 52 28.85 21.33 -14.52
C PRO A 52 27.44 20.91 -15.04
N SER A 53 26.30 21.56 -14.87
CA SER A 53 25.77 22.71 -14.12
C SER A 53 24.24 22.56 -14.17
N ALA A 54 23.53 23.09 -13.17
CA ALA A 54 22.06 23.13 -13.14
C ALA A 54 21.48 24.10 -14.20
N PRO A 55 20.26 23.86 -14.71
CA PRO A 55 19.41 24.93 -15.21
C PRO A 55 18.33 25.31 -14.18
N THR A 56 18.38 26.59 -13.83
CA THR A 56 17.47 27.39 -13.03
C THR A 56 16.04 27.39 -13.57
N ALA A 57 15.06 27.23 -12.67
CA ALA A 57 13.67 27.53 -12.95
C ALA A 57 13.45 29.05 -13.00
N THR A 58 12.91 29.56 -14.11
CA THR A 58 12.34 30.91 -14.18
C THR A 58 10.86 30.80 -14.56
N PRO A 59 9.92 31.10 -13.65
CA PRO A 59 8.52 31.28 -14.02
C PRO A 59 8.36 32.66 -14.69
N SER A 60 7.91 32.69 -15.94
CA SER A 60 7.53 33.95 -16.59
C SER A 60 6.08 34.28 -16.24
N LEU A 61 5.92 35.45 -15.63
CA LEU A 61 4.66 36.09 -15.29
C LEU A 61 4.00 36.76 -16.52
N ALA A 62 2.67 36.88 -16.39
CA ALA A 62 1.77 37.93 -16.89
C ALA A 62 1.19 37.78 -18.32
N PRO A 63 -0.01 38.38 -18.62
CA PRO A 63 -0.83 39.27 -17.77
C PRO A 63 -2.34 38.91 -17.66
N GLU A 64 -2.93 39.20 -16.50
CA GLU A 64 -4.30 39.74 -16.40
C GLU A 64 -4.21 41.26 -16.65
N PRO A 65 -5.17 41.93 -17.34
CA PRO A 65 -6.42 42.39 -16.69
C PRO A 65 -7.67 42.42 -17.64
N SER A 66 -8.88 42.04 -17.18
CA SER A 66 -9.98 42.89 -16.62
C SER A 66 -10.93 43.52 -17.69
N PRO A 67 -12.10 44.10 -17.35
CA PRO A 67 -13.36 43.48 -16.91
C PRO A 67 -14.55 43.70 -17.88
N THR A 68 -15.66 43.00 -17.59
CA THR A 68 -17.08 43.07 -18.03
C THR A 68 -17.60 44.32 -18.79
N PRO A 69 -18.65 44.17 -19.63
CA PRO A 69 -19.98 44.56 -19.14
C PRO A 69 -21.12 43.59 -19.46
N ARG A 70 -21.95 43.40 -18.43
CA ARG A 70 -23.30 42.83 -18.44
C ARG A 70 -24.28 43.86 -19.02
N PRO A 71 -25.21 43.47 -19.91
CA PRO A 71 -26.46 44.18 -20.07
C PRO A 71 -27.57 43.51 -19.26
N SER A 72 -28.25 44.35 -18.48
CA SER A 72 -29.39 44.07 -17.63
C SER A 72 -30.67 43.74 -18.42
N GLN A 73 -31.61 43.10 -17.71
CA GLN A 73 -33.00 42.86 -18.09
C GLN A 73 -33.72 44.16 -18.51
N THR A 74 -34.60 44.13 -19.53
CA THR A 74 -36.08 44.27 -19.39
C THR A 74 -36.82 44.40 -20.74
N SER A 75 -37.93 43.68 -20.84
CA SER A 75 -39.20 43.98 -21.53
C SER A 75 -39.34 43.99 -23.08
N ARG A 76 -40.10 42.98 -23.53
CA ARG A 76 -41.34 43.06 -24.34
C ARG A 76 -41.24 43.51 -25.82
N SER A 77 -41.33 42.56 -26.75
CA SER A 77 -42.28 42.62 -27.88
C SER A 77 -42.39 41.30 -28.66
N SER A 78 -43.60 41.03 -29.13
CA SER A 78 -44.07 39.85 -29.87
C SER A 78 -43.46 39.74 -31.27
N GLY A 79 -43.28 38.51 -31.78
CA GLY A 79 -42.96 38.28 -33.20
C GLY A 79 -42.61 36.83 -33.51
N THR A 80 -43.59 36.08 -34.01
CA THR A 80 -43.47 34.72 -34.55
C THR A 80 -42.49 34.65 -35.72
N LEU A 81 -41.57 33.68 -35.73
CA LEU A 81 -41.06 33.04 -36.95
C LEU A 81 -40.41 31.69 -36.62
N ARG A 82 -40.91 30.63 -37.25
CA ARG A 82 -40.32 29.29 -37.29
C ARG A 82 -38.97 29.37 -38.00
N SER A 83 -37.94 28.72 -37.45
CA SER A 83 -36.97 28.01 -38.29
C SER A 83 -36.26 26.91 -37.51
N SER A 84 -36.13 25.76 -38.18
CA SER A 84 -35.55 24.51 -37.72
C SER A 84 -34.07 24.67 -37.39
N THR A 85 -33.64 24.23 -36.21
CA THR A 85 -32.24 23.90 -35.95
C THR A 85 -32.23 22.71 -35.00
N ALA A 86 -31.74 21.59 -35.50
CA ALA A 86 -31.55 20.35 -34.75
C ALA A 86 -30.75 20.60 -33.46
N PRO A 87 -30.98 19.86 -32.36
CA PRO A 87 -30.09 19.92 -31.22
C PRO A 87 -28.68 19.51 -31.66
N ALA A 88 -27.75 20.45 -31.61
CA ALA A 88 -26.34 20.18 -31.80
C ALA A 88 -25.91 19.09 -30.82
N ALA A 89 -25.20 18.08 -31.34
CA ALA A 89 -24.65 16.99 -30.56
C ALA A 89 -23.84 17.57 -29.39
N ALA A 90 -24.26 17.27 -28.17
CA ALA A 90 -23.47 17.54 -26.98
C ALA A 90 -22.10 16.87 -27.15
N PRO A 91 -20.98 17.57 -26.89
CA PRO A 91 -19.69 16.94 -26.90
C PRO A 91 -19.69 15.94 -25.75
N THR A 92 -19.70 14.64 -26.07
CA THR A 92 -19.50 13.59 -25.09
C THR A 92 -18.08 13.72 -24.56
N THR A 93 -17.89 14.52 -23.50
CA THR A 93 -16.71 14.45 -22.64
C THR A 93 -16.81 13.18 -21.79
N ARG A 94 -16.84 12.03 -22.47
CA ARG A 94 -16.57 10.73 -21.86
C ARG A 94 -15.05 10.56 -21.77
N LYS A 95 -14.36 11.50 -21.11
CA LYS A 95 -13.10 11.17 -20.44
C LYS A 95 -13.46 10.63 -19.05
N ALA A 96 -14.31 9.60 -19.05
CA ALA A 96 -14.35 8.68 -17.93
C ALA A 96 -13.07 7.87 -18.08
N THR A 97 -12.07 8.18 -17.26
CA THR A 97 -10.93 7.31 -17.02
C THR A 97 -11.48 5.89 -16.88
N GLN A 98 -11.26 5.05 -17.89
CA GLN A 98 -11.62 3.64 -17.82
C GLN A 98 -10.70 3.07 -16.75
N VAL A 99 -11.22 2.98 -15.51
CA VAL A 99 -10.53 2.32 -14.41
C VAL A 99 -10.23 0.91 -14.92
N ALA A 100 -8.95 0.63 -15.14
CA ALA A 100 -8.50 -0.67 -15.59
C ALA A 100 -9.07 -1.69 -14.62
N THR A 101 -9.96 -2.56 -15.10
CA THR A 101 -10.58 -3.56 -14.27
C THR A 101 -9.61 -4.72 -14.13
N THR A 102 -9.05 -4.90 -12.94
CA THR A 102 -8.11 -5.98 -12.67
C THR A 102 -8.88 -7.24 -12.30
N SER A 103 -8.54 -8.38 -12.91
CA SER A 103 -9.10 -9.69 -12.54
C SER A 103 -8.91 -10.00 -11.06
N SER A 104 -9.88 -10.67 -10.43
CA SER A 104 -9.79 -11.09 -9.02
C SER A 104 -8.53 -11.91 -8.74
N LYS A 105 -8.09 -12.77 -9.67
CA LYS A 105 -6.83 -13.51 -9.54
C LYS A 105 -5.63 -12.56 -9.44
N ALA A 106 -5.52 -11.64 -10.39
CA ALA A 106 -4.42 -10.68 -10.43
C ALA A 106 -4.40 -9.79 -9.18
N ALA A 107 -5.58 -9.34 -8.75
CA ALA A 107 -5.79 -8.56 -7.53
C ALA A 107 -5.28 -9.28 -6.28
N CYS A 108 -5.74 -10.52 -6.06
CA CYS A 108 -5.32 -11.32 -4.91
C CYS A 108 -3.81 -11.59 -4.94
N THR A 109 -3.25 -12.01 -6.08
CA THR A 109 -1.79 -12.27 -6.18
C THR A 109 -0.92 -11.02 -5.96
N THR A 110 -1.42 -9.85 -6.37
CA THR A 110 -0.71 -8.57 -6.22
C THR A 110 -0.59 -8.13 -4.77
N VAL A 111 -1.59 -8.43 -3.93
CA VAL A 111 -1.60 -8.07 -2.50
C VAL A 111 -0.79 -9.05 -1.65
N ARG A 112 -0.65 -10.30 -2.09
CA ARG A 112 0.03 -11.39 -1.34
C ARG A 112 1.44 -10.99 -0.87
N GLY A 113 2.32 -10.63 -1.79
CA GLY A 113 3.72 -10.31 -1.46
C GLY A 113 3.86 -9.12 -0.48
N PRO A 114 3.17 -8.00 -0.69
CA PRO A 114 3.11 -6.91 0.28
C PRO A 114 2.61 -7.33 1.66
N LEU A 115 1.58 -8.18 1.71
CA LEU A 115 1.02 -8.69 2.98
C LEU A 115 2.04 -9.53 3.74
N GLU A 116 2.68 -10.49 3.06
CA GLU A 116 3.75 -11.32 3.64
C GLU A 116 4.90 -10.47 4.17
N LYS A 117 5.32 -9.46 3.39
CA LYS A 117 6.38 -8.54 3.81
C LYS A 117 5.98 -7.72 5.02
N ALA A 118 4.75 -7.22 5.09
CA ALA A 118 4.25 -6.48 6.25
C ALA A 118 4.26 -7.34 7.52
N ILE A 119 3.73 -8.57 7.44
CA ILE A 119 3.73 -9.51 8.56
C ILE A 119 5.16 -9.84 8.99
N ALA A 120 6.06 -10.14 8.05
CA ALA A 120 7.46 -10.39 8.36
C ALA A 120 8.15 -9.20 9.01
N GLY A 121 7.82 -7.97 8.60
CA GLY A 121 8.33 -6.75 9.22
C GLY A 121 7.89 -6.61 10.67
N LEU A 122 6.62 -6.91 10.96
CA LEU A 122 6.10 -6.92 12.33
C LEU A 122 6.78 -7.98 13.20
N ILE A 123 7.01 -9.19 12.66
CA ILE A 123 7.73 -10.27 13.38
C ILE A 123 9.17 -9.84 13.71
N ILE A 124 9.87 -9.24 12.75
CA ILE A 124 11.24 -8.72 12.97
C ILE A 124 11.22 -7.64 14.06
N LEU A 125 10.25 -6.71 14.01
CA LEU A 125 10.11 -5.68 15.03
C LEU A 125 9.87 -6.27 16.42
N VAL A 126 9.02 -7.29 16.54
CA VAL A 126 8.80 -8.02 17.80
C VAL A 126 10.10 -8.65 18.29
N GLY A 127 10.84 -9.33 17.40
CA GLY A 127 12.12 -9.95 17.72
C GLY A 127 13.13 -8.95 18.25
N VAL A 128 13.36 -7.87 17.50
CA VAL A 128 14.31 -6.80 17.86
C VAL A 128 13.88 -6.11 19.16
N ALA A 129 12.61 -5.78 19.33
CA ALA A 129 12.12 -5.16 20.56
C ALA A 129 12.25 -6.10 21.78
N SER A 130 12.18 -7.42 21.59
CA SER A 130 12.28 -8.39 22.69
C SER A 130 13.72 -8.67 23.13
N SER A 131 14.70 -8.51 22.25
CA SER A 131 16.08 -8.99 22.50
C SER A 131 17.18 -7.97 22.29
N SER A 132 16.93 -6.87 21.57
CA SER A 132 17.98 -5.90 21.28
C SER A 132 18.34 -5.08 22.51
N THR A 133 19.63 -4.78 22.64
CA THR A 133 20.16 -3.80 23.60
C THR A 133 20.58 -2.50 22.92
N VAL A 134 20.24 -2.33 21.64
CA VAL A 134 20.71 -1.23 20.79
C VAL A 134 19.50 -0.46 20.25
N GLU A 135 19.33 0.79 20.69
CA GLU A 135 18.22 1.64 20.23
C GLU A 135 18.20 1.83 18.71
N ALA A 136 19.37 1.89 18.07
CA ALA A 136 19.46 2.04 16.61
C ALA A 136 18.85 0.84 15.86
N GLU A 137 19.00 -0.39 16.36
CA GLU A 137 18.38 -1.57 15.76
C GLU A 137 16.86 -1.51 15.86
N LEU A 138 16.35 -1.07 17.01
CA LEU A 138 14.92 -0.87 17.23
C LEU A 138 14.34 0.21 16.32
N VAL A 139 15.05 1.34 16.15
CA VAL A 139 14.67 2.41 15.23
C VAL A 139 14.61 1.87 13.79
N ASN A 140 15.62 1.11 13.37
CA ASN A 140 15.69 0.54 12.02
C ASN A 140 14.56 -0.48 11.77
N ALA A 141 14.36 -1.44 12.68
CA ALA A 141 13.31 -2.44 12.58
C ALA A 141 11.91 -1.81 12.54
N ARG A 142 11.68 -0.76 13.34
CA ARG A 142 10.42 -0.01 13.32
C ARG A 142 10.21 0.72 12.00
N ALA A 143 11.25 1.38 11.48
CA ALA A 143 11.18 2.06 10.20
C ALA A 143 10.85 1.08 9.07
N GLU A 144 11.52 -0.07 9.05
CA GLU A 144 11.27 -1.12 8.07
C GLU A 144 9.85 -1.68 8.16
N ALA A 145 9.36 -1.99 9.37
CA ALA A 145 7.99 -2.45 9.58
C ALA A 145 6.96 -1.41 9.09
N SER A 146 7.19 -0.13 9.41
CA SER A 146 6.34 0.99 8.97
C SER A 146 6.30 1.08 7.43
N THR A 147 7.46 1.04 6.77
CA THR A 147 7.55 1.05 5.31
C THR A 147 6.79 -0.11 4.68
N ARG A 148 6.90 -1.31 5.24
CA ARG A 148 6.20 -2.50 4.73
C ARG A 148 4.68 -2.39 4.89
N LEU A 149 4.20 -1.83 6.01
CA LEU A 149 2.77 -1.57 6.25
C LEU A 149 2.21 -0.50 5.30
N VAL A 150 2.91 0.62 5.13
CA VAL A 150 2.51 1.68 4.19
C VAL A 150 2.46 1.15 2.76
N ASN A 151 3.41 0.30 2.37
CA ASN A 151 3.38 -0.35 1.06
C ASN A 151 2.17 -1.29 0.89
N LEU A 152 1.85 -2.08 1.93
CA LEU A 152 0.64 -2.91 1.93
C LEU A 152 -0.62 -2.06 1.77
N GLU A 153 -0.75 -0.97 2.54
CA GLU A 153 -1.86 -0.02 2.44
C GLU A 153 -2.00 0.53 1.02
N ALA A 154 -0.90 1.04 0.45
CA ALA A 154 -0.89 1.62 -0.89
C ALA A 154 -1.30 0.61 -1.96
N VAL A 155 -0.79 -0.64 -1.88
CA VAL A 155 -1.14 -1.69 -2.83
C VAL A 155 -2.60 -2.12 -2.67
N ALA A 156 -3.08 -2.31 -1.44
CA ALA A 156 -4.46 -2.69 -1.18
C ALA A 156 -5.45 -1.61 -1.65
N ASN A 157 -5.14 -0.33 -1.41
CA ASN A 157 -5.94 0.80 -1.90
C ASN A 157 -5.97 0.87 -3.44
N ARG A 158 -4.82 0.67 -4.10
CA ARG A 158 -4.76 0.63 -5.56
C ARG A 158 -5.61 -0.50 -6.11
N VAL A 159 -5.43 -1.72 -5.58
CA VAL A 159 -6.17 -2.90 -6.01
C VAL A 159 -7.68 -2.70 -5.78
N ALA A 160 -8.09 -2.13 -4.65
CA ALA A 160 -9.49 -1.78 -4.42
C ALA A 160 -10.02 -0.77 -5.46
N GLY A 161 -9.21 0.22 -5.86
CA GLY A 161 -9.56 1.18 -6.91
C GLY A 161 -9.82 0.52 -8.25
N GLU A 162 -9.08 -0.54 -8.58
CA GLU A 162 -9.16 -1.29 -9.84
C GLU A 162 -10.21 -2.43 -9.83
N GLN A 163 -10.74 -2.80 -8.67
CA GLN A 163 -11.73 -3.88 -8.57
C GLN A 163 -13.11 -3.43 -9.00
N SER A 164 -13.77 -4.20 -9.89
CA SER A 164 -15.17 -4.03 -10.27
C SER A 164 -16.14 -4.68 -9.28
N ASP A 165 -15.76 -5.84 -8.73
CA ASP A 165 -16.52 -6.54 -7.70
C ASP A 165 -16.61 -5.69 -6.43
N ARG A 166 -17.84 -5.40 -5.98
CA ARG A 166 -18.10 -4.51 -4.85
C ARG A 166 -17.62 -5.12 -3.52
N THR A 167 -17.80 -6.42 -3.34
CA THR A 167 -17.42 -7.13 -2.11
C THR A 167 -15.90 -7.19 -2.01
N LEU A 168 -15.23 -7.62 -3.08
CA LEU A 168 -13.79 -7.73 -3.12
C LEU A 168 -13.12 -6.35 -2.99
N ARG A 169 -13.68 -5.33 -3.66
CA ARG A 169 -13.28 -3.92 -3.45
C ARG A 169 -13.37 -3.53 -1.99
N SER A 170 -14.48 -3.83 -1.32
CA SER A 170 -14.67 -3.51 0.10
C SER A 170 -13.66 -4.23 0.99
N ASN A 171 -13.38 -5.50 0.71
CA ASN A 171 -12.44 -6.30 1.50
C ASN A 171 -11.00 -5.79 1.34
N PHE A 172 -10.57 -5.42 0.13
CA PHE A 172 -9.27 -4.77 -0.06
C PHE A 172 -9.17 -3.40 0.62
N ARG A 173 -10.25 -2.61 0.66
CA ARG A 173 -10.28 -1.37 1.45
C ARG A 173 -10.13 -1.64 2.95
N ALA A 174 -10.80 -2.68 3.46
CA ALA A 174 -10.66 -3.06 4.86
C ALA A 174 -9.21 -3.44 5.19
N LEU A 175 -8.53 -4.18 4.31
CA LEU A 175 -7.10 -4.49 4.46
C LEU A 175 -6.23 -3.23 4.44
N ALA A 176 -6.49 -2.30 3.53
CA ALA A 176 -5.75 -1.05 3.46
C ALA A 176 -5.90 -0.24 4.76
N VAL A 177 -7.12 -0.12 5.28
CA VAL A 177 -7.40 0.56 6.56
C VAL A 177 -6.70 -0.14 7.72
N ALA A 178 -6.77 -1.47 7.81
CA ALA A 178 -6.11 -2.24 8.86
C ALA A 178 -4.58 -2.04 8.84
N ALA A 179 -3.97 -2.05 7.66
CA ALA A 179 -2.54 -1.80 7.48
C ALA A 179 -2.14 -0.38 7.91
N GLY A 180 -2.91 0.64 7.49
CA GLY A 180 -2.67 2.03 7.86
C GLY A 180 -2.84 2.30 9.36
N LEU A 181 -3.88 1.72 9.98
CA LEU A 181 -4.06 1.79 11.44
C LEU A 181 -2.88 1.15 12.18
N LYS A 182 -2.43 -0.03 11.74
CA LYS A 182 -1.27 -0.68 12.34
C LYS A 182 0.01 0.15 12.20
N ASP A 183 0.24 0.81 11.06
CA ASP A 183 1.37 1.75 10.91
C ASP A 183 1.29 2.88 11.94
N VAL A 184 0.12 3.52 12.08
CA VAL A 184 -0.09 4.59 13.05
C VAL A 184 0.19 4.11 14.48
N GLU A 185 -0.28 2.94 14.86
CA GLU A 185 -0.02 2.37 16.19
C GLU A 185 1.47 2.09 16.42
N VAL A 186 2.16 1.44 15.48
CA VAL A 186 3.61 1.18 15.55
C VAL A 186 4.38 2.50 15.64
N ARG A 187 3.92 3.53 14.93
CA ARG A 187 4.54 4.86 14.92
C ARG A 187 4.17 5.74 16.12
N SER A 188 3.14 5.38 16.88
CA SER A 188 2.73 6.14 18.07
C SER A 188 3.70 5.95 19.25
N ILE A 189 4.39 4.81 19.30
CA ILE A 189 5.34 4.49 20.38
C ILE A 189 6.74 4.96 19.98
N LYS A 190 7.44 5.62 20.91
CA LYS A 190 8.84 6.01 20.70
C LYS A 190 9.73 4.77 20.62
N PRO A 191 10.63 4.65 19.63
CA PRO A 191 11.54 3.51 19.49
C PRO A 191 12.71 3.60 20.48
N LYS A 192 12.42 3.40 21.76
CA LYS A 192 13.42 3.33 22.83
C LYS A 192 13.31 2.00 23.56
N LEU A 193 14.41 1.54 24.13
CA LEU A 193 14.45 0.28 24.89
C LEU A 193 13.50 0.31 26.11
N GLU A 194 13.33 1.48 26.73
CA GLU A 194 12.36 1.67 27.84
C GLU A 194 10.90 1.35 27.46
N TYR A 195 10.56 1.38 26.16
CA TYR A 195 9.23 1.08 25.63
C TYR A 195 9.17 -0.24 24.85
N ALA A 196 10.20 -1.08 24.94
CA ALA A 196 10.30 -2.36 24.24
C ALA A 196 9.03 -3.23 24.41
N GLU A 197 8.53 -3.38 25.64
CA GLU A 197 7.32 -4.17 25.91
C GLU A 197 6.08 -3.62 25.22
N ALA A 198 5.93 -2.28 25.17
CA ALA A 198 4.81 -1.64 24.49
C ALA A 198 4.90 -1.84 22.97
N ILE A 199 6.11 -1.77 22.41
CA ILE A 199 6.37 -2.04 20.98
C ILE A 199 6.03 -3.48 20.66
N VAL A 200 6.50 -4.45 21.45
CA VAL A 200 6.14 -5.87 21.31
C VAL A 200 4.63 -6.04 21.34
N LYS A 201 3.94 -5.42 22.31
CA LYS A 201 2.50 -5.54 22.45
C LYS A 201 1.74 -5.04 21.23
N VAL A 202 2.10 -3.87 20.69
CA VAL A 202 1.44 -3.26 19.53
C VAL A 202 1.77 -3.98 18.24
N ALA A 203 3.03 -4.32 18.03
CA ALA A 203 3.46 -5.06 16.85
C ALA A 203 2.75 -6.41 16.79
N SER A 204 2.66 -7.11 17.93
CA SER A 204 1.98 -8.40 18.09
C SER A 204 0.46 -8.39 18.02
N ASP A 205 -0.16 -7.21 17.92
CA ASP A 205 -1.62 -7.10 17.89
C ASP A 205 -2.16 -7.06 16.47
N THR A 206 -2.10 -8.19 15.76
CA THR A 206 -2.44 -8.28 14.34
C THR A 206 -3.93 -8.52 14.05
N GLY A 207 -4.81 -8.44 15.04
CA GLY A 207 -6.21 -8.85 14.91
C GLY A 207 -7.00 -8.16 13.79
N ASP A 208 -6.78 -6.86 13.57
CA ASP A 208 -7.45 -6.14 12.47
C ASP A 208 -6.94 -6.55 11.08
N LEU A 209 -5.62 -6.80 10.97
CA LEU A 209 -5.00 -7.31 9.75
C LEU A 209 -5.51 -8.73 9.44
N GLU A 210 -5.56 -9.60 10.46
CA GLU A 210 -6.10 -10.95 10.37
C GLU A 210 -7.57 -10.94 9.94
N SER A 211 -8.42 -10.14 10.61
CA SER A 211 -9.83 -10.02 10.25
C SER A 211 -10.03 -9.53 8.81
N ALA A 212 -9.15 -8.66 8.30
CA ALA A 212 -9.19 -8.22 6.92
C ALA A 212 -8.77 -9.32 5.94
N VAL A 213 -7.76 -10.14 6.30
CA VAL A 213 -7.32 -11.31 5.53
C VAL A 213 -8.40 -12.40 5.50
N ASP A 214 -9.07 -12.68 6.61
CA ASP A 214 -10.17 -13.65 6.70
C ASP A 214 -11.33 -13.27 5.76
N LYS A 215 -11.60 -11.98 5.58
CA LYS A 215 -12.61 -11.51 4.63
C LYS A 215 -12.18 -11.72 3.17
N LEU A 216 -10.88 -11.76 2.90
CA LEU A 216 -10.33 -12.01 1.57
C LEU A 216 -10.18 -13.50 1.29
N GLU A 217 -9.97 -14.34 2.29
CA GLU A 217 -9.71 -15.77 2.17
C GLU A 217 -10.71 -16.51 1.26
N PRO A 218 -12.05 -16.32 1.34
CA PRO A 218 -12.98 -17.07 0.48
C PRO A 218 -12.77 -16.80 -1.02
N THR A 219 -12.26 -15.63 -1.37
CA THR A 219 -12.01 -15.24 -2.77
C THR A 219 -10.55 -15.41 -3.17
N CYS A 220 -9.63 -15.05 -2.28
CA CYS A 220 -8.20 -14.99 -2.52
C CYS A 220 -7.42 -16.22 -2.08
N GLY A 221 -7.94 -17.04 -1.16
CA GLY A 221 -7.24 -18.19 -0.58
C GLY A 221 -6.79 -19.21 -1.61
N ARG A 222 -7.55 -19.39 -2.69
CA ARG A 222 -7.16 -20.23 -3.85
C ARG A 222 -5.99 -19.70 -4.69
N TYR A 223 -5.55 -18.47 -4.43
CA TYR A 223 -4.46 -17.79 -5.14
C TYR A 223 -3.29 -17.42 -4.22
N TRP A 224 -3.50 -17.54 -2.91
CA TRP A 224 -2.46 -17.47 -1.89
C TRP A 224 -1.91 -18.85 -1.62
#